data_AF-A0A7S0ZAC6-F1
#
_entry.id   AF-A0A7S0ZAC6-F1
#
_cell.length_a   1.000
_cell.length_b   1.000
_cell.length_c   1.000
_cell.angle_alpha   90.00
_cell.angle_beta   90.00
_cell.angle_gamma   90.00
#
_symmetry.space_group_name_H-M   'P 1'
#
loop_
_entity.id
_entity.type
_entity.pdbx_description
1 polymer ?
#
loop_
_entity_poly.entity_id
_entity_poly.type
_entity_poly.pdbx_seq_one_letter_code
_entity_poly.pdbx_strand_id
1 'polypeptide(L)'
;LFMMTSTDSTSTTVLKSKPSVLKSTKNAIPSSILCNSSLNSDISSSLPSNYNFEIHKTIHRIQKSNAKRIALQMPEGLLLYSSTLSDIFRNYTSIESVVVLGDVTYGACCVDDLSAKQLQCDLLIHYGHSCLIPVSECNVSMLYVFVTIQFDVNHFIECMEMEFHETKSHIRLALLATIQFVNALHEVQLILTDKTHGFYHICVPQQKPLSPGELLGCTAPTLKPHLPQLHSTSRTHQLQLQHDSNPVNPQHSFIHGQNQNPIPTNTVTSSVTRCAPDTTTECNAKCIATSRGTHVSPTVSSAISDVTSDKSVVTSDVTGVSEDVTGDTGGVASVEGGGEYGHDALVYVADGRFHLEAMMIANRGLKAYRYDPYEKRLTVEEYGHEEMMKLRLESITIAKHAKCVGIILGTLGRQGSRKVLNRVIQKLKAKNICFITILLSEIHSEKLQKLESDAGIDAWIQIACPRLSIDWGHTFGVPLLSVYESMVAFGDVEWRHKYPMDYYAKQGGHWSNYYKDQSSTSAEW
;
A
#
# COMPACT_ATOMS: atom_id res chain seq x y z
N LEU A 1 -62.83 33.17 -27.28
CA LEU A 1 -62.68 34.65 -27.34
C LEU A 1 -63.23 35.20 -26.03
N PHE A 2 -62.55 36.18 -25.44
CA PHE A 2 -62.81 36.88 -24.17
C PHE A 2 -62.24 36.28 -22.87
N MET A 3 -61.27 37.03 -22.34
CA MET A 3 -60.87 37.10 -20.94
C MET A 3 -62.05 37.55 -20.06
N MET A 4 -62.13 37.05 -18.83
CA MET A 4 -62.01 37.87 -17.63
C MET A 4 -61.93 37.02 -16.36
N THR A 5 -61.31 37.63 -15.36
CA THR A 5 -60.98 37.25 -13.98
C THR A 5 -62.15 36.76 -13.12
N SER A 6 -61.93 35.76 -12.25
CA SER A 6 -62.03 35.90 -10.77
C SER A 6 -61.85 34.54 -10.07
N THR A 7 -61.03 34.56 -9.02
CA THR A 7 -61.05 33.76 -7.79
C THR A 7 -61.96 32.53 -7.71
N ASP A 8 -61.35 31.36 -7.46
CA ASP A 8 -61.82 30.46 -6.41
C ASP A 8 -60.69 29.57 -5.88
N SER A 9 -60.50 29.64 -4.57
CA SER A 9 -59.53 28.87 -3.79
C SER A 9 -60.24 27.68 -3.16
N THR A 10 -60.00 26.47 -3.66
CA THR A 10 -60.36 25.25 -2.93
C THR A 10 -59.34 24.13 -3.14
N SER A 11 -58.72 23.76 -2.02
CA SER A 11 -58.38 22.41 -1.58
C SER A 11 -57.42 21.57 -2.43
N THR A 12 -56.14 21.57 -2.04
CA THR A 12 -55.21 20.48 -2.35
C THR A 12 -54.71 19.86 -1.04
N THR A 13 -55.02 18.58 -0.89
CA THR A 13 -54.70 17.69 0.22
C THR A 13 -53.22 17.68 0.59
N VAL A 14 -52.91 18.09 1.81
CA VAL A 14 -51.58 17.95 2.44
C VAL A 14 -51.37 16.49 2.84
N LEU A 15 -50.57 15.76 2.07
CA LEU A 15 -50.02 14.47 2.50
C LEU A 15 -49.03 14.72 3.63
N LYS A 16 -49.42 14.38 4.86
CA LYS A 16 -48.53 14.38 6.03
C LYS A 16 -47.39 13.40 5.80
N SER A 17 -46.18 13.92 5.57
CA SER A 17 -44.96 13.12 5.61
C SER A 17 -44.73 12.64 7.04
N LYS A 18 -44.46 11.33 7.19
CA LYS A 18 -44.07 10.72 8.46
C LYS A 18 -42.78 11.38 8.96
N PRO A 19 -42.59 11.56 10.28
CA PRO A 19 -41.36 12.13 10.80
C PRO A 19 -40.20 11.21 10.41
N SER A 20 -39.22 11.77 9.71
CA SER A 20 -37.98 11.07 9.40
C SER A 20 -37.32 10.68 10.71
N VAL A 21 -36.89 9.43 10.80
CA VAL A 21 -36.13 8.91 11.93
C VAL A 21 -34.87 9.78 12.08
N LEU A 22 -34.79 10.53 13.17
CA LEU A 22 -33.60 11.28 13.59
C LEU A 22 -32.40 10.33 13.55
N LYS A 23 -31.52 10.48 12.55
CA LYS A 23 -30.23 9.80 12.52
C LYS A 23 -29.46 10.20 13.77
N SER A 24 -29.07 9.21 14.57
CA SER A 24 -28.39 9.38 15.85
C SER A 24 -27.11 10.22 15.72
N THR A 25 -27.11 11.42 16.29
CA THR A 25 -26.01 12.40 16.39
C THR A 25 -24.87 12.01 17.35
N LYS A 26 -24.83 10.77 17.84
CA LYS A 26 -23.94 10.33 18.95
C LYS A 26 -22.43 10.37 18.67
N ASN A 27 -22.00 10.62 17.44
CA ASN A 27 -20.58 10.66 17.04
C ASN A 27 -20.14 12.01 16.45
N ALA A 28 -21.01 13.03 16.42
CA ALA A 28 -20.60 14.35 15.95
C ALA A 28 -19.66 15.02 16.96
N ILE A 29 -18.60 15.67 16.48
CA ILE A 29 -17.70 16.45 17.32
C ILE A 29 -18.49 17.62 17.92
N PRO A 30 -18.52 17.78 19.26
CA PRO A 30 -19.22 18.88 19.92
C PRO A 30 -18.76 20.25 19.43
N SER A 31 -19.71 21.19 19.28
CA SER A 31 -19.43 22.58 18.92
C SER A 31 -18.52 23.28 19.93
N SER A 32 -18.52 22.84 21.19
CA SER A 32 -17.60 23.35 22.22
C SER A 32 -16.12 23.08 21.90
N ILE A 33 -15.82 22.04 21.12
CA ILE A 33 -14.48 21.73 20.64
C ILE A 33 -14.22 22.47 19.32
N LEU A 34 -15.14 22.38 18.36
CA LEU A 34 -14.99 22.99 17.03
C LEU A 34 -14.86 24.53 17.07
N CYS A 35 -15.65 25.19 17.91
CA CYS A 35 -15.71 26.64 18.01
C CYS A 35 -14.80 27.22 19.11
N ASN A 36 -13.89 26.43 19.69
CA ASN A 36 -12.96 26.91 20.70
C ASN A 36 -11.89 27.80 20.05
N SER A 37 -11.95 29.11 20.33
CA SER A 37 -11.06 30.12 19.73
C SER A 37 -9.60 29.93 20.13
N SER A 38 -9.32 29.57 21.39
CA SER A 38 -7.96 29.33 21.88
C SER A 38 -7.34 28.13 21.19
N LEU A 39 -8.07 27.02 21.13
CA LEU A 39 -7.63 25.80 20.44
C LEU A 39 -7.34 26.06 18.96
N ASN A 40 -8.26 26.74 18.27
CA ASN A 40 -8.10 27.05 16.85
C ASN A 40 -6.90 27.97 16.59
N SER A 41 -6.64 28.92 17.49
CA SER A 41 -5.45 29.77 17.45
C SER A 41 -4.17 28.93 17.55
N ASP A 42 -4.06 28.07 18.57
CA ASP A 42 -2.88 27.23 18.79
C ASP A 42 -2.61 26.26 17.64
N ILE A 43 -3.67 25.65 17.08
CA ILE A 43 -3.55 24.80 15.89
C ILE A 43 -2.96 25.61 14.72
N SER A 44 -3.53 26.77 14.43
CA SER A 44 -3.13 27.60 13.28
C SER A 44 -1.73 28.19 13.38
N SER A 45 -1.26 28.44 14.61
CA SER A 45 0.06 29.02 14.86
C SER A 45 1.18 27.98 14.93
N SER A 46 0.85 26.74 15.32
CA SER A 46 1.85 25.73 15.68
C SER A 46 1.94 24.56 14.69
N LEU A 47 0.92 24.34 13.86
CA LEU A 47 0.87 23.24 12.89
C LEU A 47 0.78 23.79 11.45
N PRO A 48 1.37 23.10 10.47
CA PRO A 48 1.32 23.53 9.07
C PRO A 48 -0.11 23.46 8.54
N SER A 49 -0.56 24.53 7.88
CA SER A 49 -1.94 24.68 7.41
C SER A 49 -2.33 23.70 6.31
N ASN A 50 -1.36 23.18 5.56
CA ASN A 50 -1.58 22.23 4.49
C ASN A 50 -1.69 20.77 4.98
N TYR A 51 -1.51 20.50 6.28
CA TYR A 51 -1.67 19.16 6.88
C TYR A 51 -2.89 19.16 7.81
N ASN A 52 -3.73 18.14 7.68
CA ASN A 52 -4.87 17.96 8.58
C ASN A 52 -4.60 16.87 9.63
N PHE A 53 -4.18 17.27 10.83
CA PHE A 53 -3.95 16.35 11.95
C PHE A 53 -5.24 15.92 12.70
N GLU A 54 -6.43 16.31 12.23
CA GLU A 54 -7.73 15.97 12.83
C GLU A 54 -7.81 16.26 14.35
N ILE A 55 -7.20 17.36 14.81
CA ILE A 55 -7.03 17.69 16.23
C ILE A 55 -8.35 17.66 17.01
N HIS A 56 -9.41 18.27 16.46
CA HIS A 56 -10.73 18.29 17.12
C HIS A 56 -11.31 16.89 17.30
N LYS A 57 -11.12 16.00 16.32
CA LYS A 57 -11.57 14.60 16.40
C LYS A 57 -10.76 13.85 17.46
N THR A 58 -9.46 14.07 17.51
CA THR A 58 -8.57 13.46 18.51
C THR A 58 -8.94 13.90 19.93
N ILE A 59 -9.14 15.19 20.17
CA ILE A 59 -9.62 15.73 21.47
C ILE A 59 -10.97 15.11 21.85
N HIS A 60 -11.92 15.08 20.92
CA HIS A 60 -13.22 14.46 21.17
C HIS A 60 -13.10 12.97 21.52
N ARG A 61 -12.22 12.24 20.81
CA ARG A 61 -11.99 10.81 21.05
C ARG A 61 -11.40 10.56 22.43
N ILE A 62 -10.40 11.35 22.83
CA ILE A 62 -9.76 11.30 24.16
C ILE A 62 -10.80 11.50 25.27
N GLN A 63 -11.63 12.54 25.15
CA GLN A 63 -12.68 12.84 26.12
C GLN A 63 -13.73 11.72 26.17
N LYS A 64 -14.18 11.23 25.02
CA LYS A 64 -15.18 10.16 24.92
C LYS A 64 -14.70 8.84 25.50
N SER A 65 -13.42 8.50 25.36
CA SER A 65 -12.84 7.30 25.98
C SER A 65 -12.46 7.47 27.44
N ASN A 66 -12.57 8.69 28.00
CA ASN A 66 -12.02 9.04 29.31
C ASN A 66 -10.54 8.63 29.45
N ALA A 67 -9.76 8.73 28.37
CA ALA A 67 -8.36 8.33 28.38
C ALA A 67 -7.56 9.23 29.33
N LYS A 68 -6.65 8.63 30.10
CA LYS A 68 -5.73 9.32 31.02
C LYS A 68 -4.32 9.34 30.48
N ARG A 69 -3.89 8.25 29.85
CA ARG A 69 -2.60 8.17 29.16
C ARG A 69 -2.82 7.83 27.70
N ILE A 70 -2.22 8.61 26.81
CA ILE A 70 -2.30 8.37 25.37
C ILE A 70 -0.91 8.08 24.79
N ALA A 71 -0.86 7.22 23.78
CA ALA A 71 0.32 6.99 22.97
C ALA A 71 0.17 7.69 21.61
N LEU A 72 1.22 8.38 21.17
CA LEU A 72 1.35 8.91 19.81
C LEU A 72 2.34 8.03 19.04
N GLN A 73 1.89 7.46 17.94
CA GLN A 73 2.74 6.76 16.97
C GLN A 73 2.70 7.51 15.65
N MET A 74 3.87 7.83 15.11
CA MET A 74 3.99 8.65 13.91
C MET A 74 5.11 8.11 13.01
N PRO A 75 4.99 8.22 11.67
CA PRO A 75 6.13 8.04 10.79
C PRO A 75 7.17 9.15 11.01
N GLU A 76 8.40 8.88 10.59
CA GLU A 76 9.57 9.77 10.75
C GLU A 76 9.27 11.23 10.43
N GLY A 77 8.68 11.49 9.26
CA GLY A 77 8.39 12.86 8.79
C GLY A 77 7.35 13.62 9.64
N LEU A 78 6.61 12.94 10.52
CA LEU A 78 5.63 13.55 11.42
C LEU A 78 6.07 13.59 12.88
N LEU A 79 7.15 12.89 13.26
CA LEU A 79 7.66 12.88 14.64
C LEU A 79 8.02 14.28 15.15
N LEU A 80 8.42 15.19 14.26
CA LEU A 80 8.74 16.58 14.63
C LEU A 80 7.54 17.34 15.24
N TYR A 81 6.31 16.91 14.96
CA TYR A 81 5.09 17.51 15.52
C TYR A 81 4.64 16.88 16.84
N SER A 82 5.28 15.81 17.29
CA SER A 82 4.85 15.02 18.46
C SER A 82 4.76 15.85 19.74
N SER A 83 5.76 16.70 20.03
CA SER A 83 5.75 17.58 21.20
C SER A 83 4.64 18.62 21.14
N THR A 84 4.48 19.30 20.00
CA THR A 84 3.41 20.28 19.78
C THR A 84 2.02 19.67 19.97
N LEU A 85 1.79 18.50 19.38
CA LEU A 85 0.54 17.76 19.54
C LEU A 85 0.32 17.34 21.01
N SER A 86 1.37 16.91 21.69
CA SER A 86 1.32 16.54 23.10
C SER A 86 0.87 17.71 23.98
N ASP A 87 1.42 18.91 23.74
CA ASP A 87 1.04 20.12 24.47
C ASP A 87 -0.41 20.53 24.18
N ILE A 88 -0.85 20.50 22.92
CA ILE A 88 -2.25 20.75 22.55
C ILE A 88 -3.18 19.77 23.28
N PHE A 89 -2.90 18.47 23.23
CA PHE A 89 -3.78 17.49 23.88
C PHE A 89 -3.79 17.65 25.40
N ARG A 90 -2.67 17.97 26.04
CA ARG A 90 -2.63 18.24 27.48
C ARG A 90 -3.38 19.50 27.88
N ASN A 91 -3.33 20.55 27.06
CA ASN A 91 -3.98 21.83 27.37
C ASN A 91 -5.51 21.76 27.20
N TYR A 92 -6.01 20.95 26.27
CA TYR A 92 -7.42 20.92 25.89
C TYR A 92 -8.16 19.62 26.30
N THR A 93 -7.51 18.74 27.06
CA THR A 93 -8.13 17.52 27.60
C THR A 93 -7.70 17.26 29.05
N SER A 94 -8.28 16.24 29.68
CA SER A 94 -7.95 15.82 31.05
C SER A 94 -6.94 14.68 31.12
N ILE A 95 -6.07 14.54 30.11
CA ILE A 95 -5.03 13.51 30.12
C ILE A 95 -3.92 13.87 31.10
N GLU A 96 -3.35 12.85 31.72
CA GLU A 96 -2.27 12.96 32.69
C GLU A 96 -0.90 12.90 32.01
N SER A 97 -0.78 12.10 30.95
CA SER A 97 0.49 11.92 30.23
C SER A 97 0.29 11.57 28.75
N VAL A 98 1.27 11.95 27.95
CA VAL A 98 1.41 11.58 26.55
C VAL A 98 2.72 10.82 26.39
N VAL A 99 2.66 9.67 25.74
CA VAL A 99 3.81 8.83 25.43
C VAL A 99 4.04 8.90 23.93
N VAL A 100 5.22 9.34 23.49
CA VAL A 100 5.61 9.30 22.09
C VAL A 100 6.35 7.98 21.85
N LEU A 101 5.82 7.12 20.97
CA LEU A 101 6.49 5.89 20.58
C LEU A 101 7.59 6.23 19.57
N GLY A 102 8.85 6.02 19.96
CA GLY A 102 10.02 6.38 19.18
C GLY A 102 10.49 5.30 18.20
N ASP A 103 9.84 4.13 18.17
CA ASP A 103 10.17 3.06 17.24
C ASP A 103 9.75 3.41 15.81
N VAL A 104 10.50 2.88 14.84
CA VAL A 104 10.29 3.19 13.42
C VAL A 104 8.92 2.71 12.95
N THR A 105 8.15 3.61 12.35
CA THR A 105 6.83 3.31 11.80
C THR A 105 6.84 3.48 10.28
N TYR A 106 7.04 2.37 9.55
CA TYR A 106 7.09 2.37 8.08
C TYR A 106 5.72 2.43 7.38
N GLY A 107 4.64 2.10 8.08
CA GLY A 107 3.32 2.00 7.46
C GLY A 107 2.22 1.55 8.41
N ALA A 108 1.01 1.42 7.87
CA ALA A 108 -0.19 0.97 8.57
C ALA A 108 -0.08 -0.44 9.20
N CYS A 109 0.88 -1.25 8.75
CA CYS A 109 1.14 -2.58 9.31
C CYS A 109 2.02 -2.53 10.57
N CYS A 110 2.67 -1.40 10.87
CA CYS A 110 3.59 -1.24 11.99
C CYS A 110 2.92 -0.71 13.26
N VAL A 111 1.62 -0.96 13.44
CA VAL A 111 0.87 -0.52 14.62
C VAL A 111 1.48 -1.11 15.89
N ASP A 112 1.94 -0.25 16.81
CA ASP A 112 2.60 -0.67 18.05
C ASP A 112 1.67 -0.57 19.26
N ASP A 113 0.61 -1.37 19.20
CA ASP A 113 -0.37 -1.46 20.27
C ASP A 113 0.11 -2.30 21.47
N LEU A 114 1.14 -3.14 21.27
CA LEU A 114 1.74 -3.95 22.33
C LEU A 114 2.57 -3.07 23.28
N SER A 115 3.46 -2.22 22.77
CA SER A 115 4.22 -1.29 23.62
C SER A 115 3.30 -0.28 24.28
N ALA A 116 2.29 0.24 23.56
CA ALA A 116 1.29 1.13 24.14
C ALA A 116 0.58 0.49 25.34
N LYS A 117 0.22 -0.80 25.24
CA LYS A 117 -0.39 -1.55 26.36
C LYS A 117 0.58 -1.73 27.53
N GLN A 118 1.85 -2.08 27.25
CA GLN A 118 2.87 -2.25 28.29
C GLN A 118 3.15 -0.95 29.04
N LEU A 119 3.11 0.19 28.34
CA LEU A 119 3.21 1.53 28.90
C LEU A 119 1.91 2.02 29.53
N GLN A 120 0.90 1.16 29.64
CA GLN A 120 -0.40 1.44 30.26
C GLN A 120 -1.09 2.67 29.63
N CYS A 121 -1.03 2.78 28.31
CA CYS A 121 -1.79 3.77 27.56
C CYS A 121 -3.22 3.28 27.34
N ASP A 122 -4.19 4.18 27.46
CA ASP A 122 -5.62 3.89 27.27
C ASP A 122 -6.04 4.03 25.80
N LEU A 123 -5.33 4.89 25.05
CA LEU A 123 -5.61 5.20 23.65
C LEU A 123 -4.30 5.37 22.87
N LEU A 124 -4.19 4.67 21.75
CA LEU A 124 -3.12 4.86 20.76
C LEU A 124 -3.64 5.66 19.57
N ILE A 125 -2.98 6.78 19.28
CA ILE A 125 -3.27 7.61 18.11
C ILE A 125 -2.16 7.36 17.08
N HIS A 126 -2.53 6.73 15.95
CA HIS A 126 -1.62 6.36 14.87
C HIS A 126 -1.78 7.34 13.70
N TYR A 127 -0.72 8.07 13.39
CA TYR A 127 -0.72 9.11 12.35
C TYR A 127 -0.16 8.61 11.02
N GLY A 128 -0.65 9.19 9.92
CA GLY A 128 -0.04 9.16 8.60
C GLY A 128 -0.36 7.93 7.74
N HIS A 129 -1.03 6.92 8.29
CA HIS A 129 -1.33 5.69 7.56
C HIS A 129 -2.78 5.24 7.72
N SER A 130 -3.23 4.48 6.73
CA SER A 130 -4.58 3.91 6.65
C SER A 130 -4.85 2.84 7.71
N CYS A 131 -6.13 2.54 7.92
CA CYS A 131 -6.59 1.51 8.86
C CYS A 131 -6.37 0.08 8.31
N LEU A 132 -5.13 -0.32 8.05
CA LEU A 132 -4.85 -1.67 7.54
C LEU A 132 -5.20 -2.73 8.58
N ILE A 133 -4.78 -2.53 9.83
CA ILE A 133 -5.09 -3.43 10.94
C ILE A 133 -6.43 -3.02 11.57
N PRO A 134 -7.43 -3.92 11.63
CA PRO A 134 -8.70 -3.63 12.27
C PRO A 134 -8.50 -3.24 13.73
N VAL A 135 -9.15 -2.15 14.17
CA VAL A 135 -9.06 -1.66 15.56
C VAL A 135 -9.52 -2.73 16.57
N SER A 136 -10.43 -3.63 16.17
CA SER A 136 -10.89 -4.75 16.99
C SER A 136 -9.83 -5.81 17.27
N GLU A 137 -8.76 -5.86 16.47
CA GLU A 137 -7.64 -6.80 16.65
C GLU A 137 -6.50 -6.19 17.49
N CYS A 138 -6.62 -4.92 17.89
CA CYS A 138 -5.63 -4.20 18.66
C CYS A 138 -5.87 -4.38 20.18
N ASN A 139 -4.78 -4.39 20.94
CA ASN A 139 -4.73 -4.60 22.37
C ASN A 139 -5.02 -3.33 23.20
N VAL A 140 -5.01 -2.17 22.54
CA VAL A 140 -5.33 -0.85 23.09
C VAL A 140 -6.34 -0.19 22.16
N SER A 141 -7.26 0.61 22.72
CA SER A 141 -8.17 1.42 21.91
C SER A 141 -7.37 2.30 20.95
N MET A 142 -7.82 2.42 19.71
CA MET A 142 -7.06 3.11 18.66
C MET A 142 -7.84 4.24 18.01
N LEU A 143 -7.10 5.23 17.52
CA LEU A 143 -7.55 6.25 16.59
C LEU A 143 -6.53 6.36 15.45
N TYR A 144 -6.97 6.08 14.22
CA TYR A 144 -6.17 6.42 13.04
C TYR A 144 -6.45 7.87 12.61
N VAL A 145 -5.38 8.58 12.28
CA VAL A 145 -5.40 9.92 11.68
C VAL A 145 -4.55 9.88 10.42
N PHE A 146 -5.16 10.02 9.25
CA PHE A 146 -4.46 9.80 7.98
C PHE A 146 -3.51 10.94 7.62
N VAL A 147 -3.75 12.13 8.17
CA VAL A 147 -3.00 13.36 7.87
C VAL A 147 -3.10 13.69 6.38
N THR A 148 -4.28 14.13 5.95
CA THR A 148 -4.49 14.54 4.57
C THR A 148 -3.67 15.80 4.27
N ILE A 149 -3.01 15.82 3.12
CA ILE A 149 -2.15 16.91 2.69
C ILE A 149 -2.79 17.61 1.49
N GLN A 150 -2.93 18.93 1.60
CA GLN A 150 -3.39 19.76 0.49
C GLN A 150 -2.25 20.04 -0.49
N PHE A 151 -2.56 19.96 -1.79
CA PHE A 151 -1.65 20.33 -2.87
C PHE A 151 -2.36 21.16 -3.93
N ASP A 152 -1.60 21.72 -4.86
CA ASP A 152 -2.09 22.53 -5.97
C ASP A 152 -2.82 21.66 -7.02
N VAL A 153 -4.14 21.48 -6.82
CA VAL A 153 -5.03 20.69 -7.68
C VAL A 153 -5.10 21.27 -9.09
N ASN A 154 -5.13 22.60 -9.23
CA ASN A 154 -5.21 23.26 -10.54
C ASN A 154 -3.97 22.98 -11.38
N HIS A 155 -2.78 23.12 -10.79
CA HIS A 155 -1.53 22.79 -11.47
C HIS A 155 -1.50 21.33 -11.93
N PHE A 156 -2.02 20.40 -11.12
CA PHE A 156 -2.10 18.99 -11.53
C PHE A 156 -3.03 18.80 -12.73
N ILE A 157 -4.20 19.44 -12.73
CA ILE A 157 -5.15 19.42 -13.86
C ILE A 157 -4.49 19.97 -15.12
N GLU A 158 -3.79 21.11 -15.03
CA GLU A 158 -3.05 21.68 -16.17
C GLU A 158 -2.00 20.70 -16.72
N CYS A 159 -1.25 20.01 -15.86
CA CYS A 159 -0.32 18.97 -16.29
C CYS A 159 -1.01 17.82 -17.03
N MET A 160 -2.16 17.37 -16.52
CA MET A 160 -2.96 16.32 -17.14
C MET A 160 -3.47 16.76 -18.52
N GLU A 161 -3.97 17.98 -18.63
CA GLU A 161 -4.46 18.55 -19.89
C GLU A 161 -3.36 18.73 -20.92
N MET A 162 -2.17 19.14 -20.50
CA MET A 162 -1.01 19.27 -21.40
C MET A 162 -0.55 17.91 -21.92
N GLU A 163 -0.38 16.92 -21.04
CA GLU A 163 0.12 15.58 -21.42
C GLU A 163 -0.90 14.82 -22.29
N PHE A 164 -2.18 14.89 -21.94
CA PHE A 164 -3.23 14.11 -22.58
C PHE A 164 -4.09 14.95 -23.53
N HIS A 165 -3.65 16.14 -23.95
CA HIS A 165 -4.44 17.09 -24.75
C HIS A 165 -5.16 16.42 -25.94
N GLU A 166 -4.43 15.60 -26.70
CA GLU A 166 -4.94 14.94 -27.91
C GLU A 166 -5.80 13.70 -27.62
N THR A 167 -5.60 13.07 -26.45
CA THR A 167 -6.19 11.76 -26.12
C THR A 167 -7.25 11.81 -25.03
N LYS A 168 -7.43 12.96 -24.35
CA LYS A 168 -8.30 13.12 -23.17
C LYS A 168 -9.72 12.55 -23.35
N SER A 169 -10.29 12.67 -24.55
CA SER A 169 -11.65 12.20 -24.86
C SER A 169 -11.82 10.69 -24.89
N HIS A 170 -10.75 9.91 -25.04
CA HIS A 170 -10.81 8.45 -25.20
C HIS A 170 -9.79 7.67 -24.37
N ILE A 171 -8.78 8.33 -23.80
CA ILE A 171 -7.79 7.69 -22.92
C ILE A 171 -8.45 7.20 -21.64
N ARG A 172 -8.20 5.94 -21.27
CA ARG A 172 -8.65 5.36 -20.00
C ARG A 172 -7.55 5.41 -18.97
N LEU A 173 -7.76 6.24 -17.96
CA LEU A 173 -6.81 6.49 -16.89
C LEU A 173 -7.28 5.88 -15.58
N ALA A 174 -6.36 5.21 -14.89
CA ALA A 174 -6.53 4.89 -13.48
C ALA A 174 -5.82 5.93 -12.61
N LEU A 175 -6.55 6.59 -11.71
CA LEU A 175 -5.99 7.53 -10.75
C LEU A 175 -5.74 6.85 -9.41
N LEU A 176 -4.51 6.96 -8.90
CA LEU A 176 -4.11 6.43 -7.60
C LEU A 176 -3.29 7.46 -6.81
N ALA A 177 -3.17 7.26 -5.50
CA ALA A 177 -2.34 8.06 -4.61
C ALA A 177 -1.99 7.30 -3.32
N THR A 178 -1.09 7.83 -2.51
CA THR A 178 -1.05 7.45 -1.08
C THR A 178 -2.22 8.06 -0.33
N ILE A 179 -2.54 7.51 0.85
CA ILE A 179 -3.69 7.94 1.66
C ILE A 179 -3.75 9.44 1.94
N GLN A 180 -2.59 10.11 2.05
CA GLN A 180 -2.52 11.54 2.34
C GLN A 180 -3.15 12.40 1.23
N PHE A 181 -3.22 11.92 -0.01
CA PHE A 181 -3.70 12.67 -1.17
C PHE A 181 -5.02 12.13 -1.76
N VAL A 182 -5.56 11.01 -1.25
CA VAL A 182 -6.77 10.35 -1.81
C VAL A 182 -7.97 11.32 -1.88
N ASN A 183 -8.19 12.17 -0.88
CA ASN A 183 -9.32 13.11 -0.90
C ASN A 183 -9.22 14.10 -2.08
N ALA A 184 -8.05 14.68 -2.29
CA ALA A 184 -7.81 15.59 -3.42
C ALA A 184 -7.82 14.84 -4.77
N LEU A 185 -7.43 13.57 -4.80
CA LEU A 185 -7.54 12.72 -5.98
C LEU A 185 -8.99 12.56 -6.46
N HIS A 186 -9.93 12.36 -5.53
CA HIS A 186 -11.37 12.28 -5.84
C HIS A 186 -11.92 13.61 -6.35
N GLU A 187 -11.47 14.74 -5.79
CA GLU A 187 -11.80 16.08 -6.30
C GLU A 187 -11.30 16.26 -7.74
N VAL A 188 -10.05 15.90 -8.02
CA VAL A 188 -9.46 15.94 -9.36
C VAL A 188 -10.24 15.07 -10.35
N GLN A 189 -10.65 13.86 -9.94
CA GLN A 189 -11.47 13.00 -10.79
C GLN A 189 -12.76 13.70 -11.21
N LEU A 190 -13.47 14.33 -10.28
CA LEU A 190 -14.73 15.04 -10.57
C LEU A 190 -14.50 16.21 -11.53
N ILE A 191 -13.41 16.97 -11.35
CA ILE A 191 -13.10 18.11 -12.22
C ILE A 191 -12.72 17.64 -13.62
N LEU A 192 -11.79 16.69 -13.75
CA LEU A 192 -11.33 16.21 -15.07
C LEU A 192 -12.43 15.53 -15.88
N THR A 193 -13.36 14.85 -15.22
CA THR A 193 -14.50 14.18 -15.87
C THR A 193 -15.63 15.12 -16.25
N ASP A 194 -15.58 16.39 -15.82
CA ASP A 194 -16.50 17.40 -16.31
C ASP A 194 -16.34 17.63 -17.83
N LYS A 195 -17.43 18.02 -18.48
CA LYS A 195 -17.48 18.28 -19.92
C LYS A 195 -16.51 19.38 -20.37
N THR A 196 -16.11 20.29 -19.48
CA THR A 196 -15.13 21.33 -19.80
C THR A 196 -13.73 20.77 -20.04
N HIS A 197 -13.33 19.76 -19.27
CA HIS A 197 -11.98 19.17 -19.33
C HIS A 197 -11.92 18.00 -20.32
N GLY A 198 -12.99 17.21 -20.42
CA GLY A 198 -13.17 16.22 -21.48
C GLY A 198 -12.49 14.87 -21.24
N PHE A 199 -12.13 14.54 -20.00
CA PHE A 199 -11.63 13.22 -19.63
C PHE A 199 -12.77 12.26 -19.28
N TYR A 200 -13.38 11.64 -20.29
CA TYR A 200 -14.60 10.84 -20.08
C TYR A 200 -14.36 9.45 -19.46
N HIS A 201 -13.11 9.01 -19.36
CA HIS A 201 -12.77 7.64 -18.93
C HIS A 201 -11.71 7.60 -17.82
N ILE A 202 -12.03 8.21 -16.68
CA ILE A 202 -11.20 8.11 -15.47
C ILE A 202 -11.84 7.15 -14.47
N CYS A 203 -11.05 6.20 -13.96
CA CYS A 203 -11.44 5.35 -12.84
C CYS A 203 -10.51 5.56 -11.64
N VAL A 204 -11.04 5.31 -10.44
CA VAL A 204 -10.29 5.31 -9.19
C VAL A 204 -10.38 3.89 -8.61
N PRO A 205 -9.43 2.99 -8.93
CA PRO A 205 -9.52 1.59 -8.57
C PRO A 205 -9.38 1.38 -7.05
N GLN A 206 -9.95 0.29 -6.53
CA GLN A 206 -9.87 -0.06 -5.13
C GLN A 206 -9.39 -1.51 -4.95
N GLN A 207 -8.39 -1.71 -4.08
CA GLN A 207 -8.02 -3.03 -3.58
C GLN A 207 -8.36 -3.10 -2.09
N LYS A 208 -9.43 -3.82 -1.73
CA LYS A 208 -9.87 -3.91 -0.32
C LYS A 208 -8.77 -4.58 0.53
N PRO A 209 -8.50 -4.09 1.76
CA PRO A 209 -9.31 -3.16 2.54
C PRO A 209 -8.99 -1.66 2.32
N LEU A 210 -8.11 -1.32 1.38
CA LEU A 210 -7.71 0.07 1.14
C LEU A 210 -8.87 0.92 0.61
N SER A 211 -8.76 2.23 0.80
CA SER A 211 -9.72 3.20 0.26
C SER A 211 -9.66 3.24 -1.27
N PRO A 212 -10.73 3.63 -1.97
CA PRO A 212 -10.66 3.82 -3.42
C PRO A 212 -9.57 4.83 -3.80
N GLY A 213 -8.70 4.45 -4.72
CA GLY A 213 -7.55 5.24 -5.18
C GLY A 213 -6.30 5.09 -4.34
N GLU A 214 -6.39 4.43 -3.19
CA GLU A 214 -5.25 4.25 -2.30
C GLU A 214 -4.34 3.09 -2.74
N LEU A 215 -3.03 3.30 -2.65
CA LEU A 215 -2.00 2.32 -3.01
C LEU A 215 -1.01 2.09 -1.87
N LEU A 216 -0.70 0.82 -1.58
CA LEU A 216 0.36 0.43 -0.65
C LEU A 216 1.50 -0.29 -1.38
N GLY A 217 2.73 -0.20 -0.86
CA GLY A 217 3.89 -0.87 -1.47
C GLY A 217 3.78 -2.40 -1.46
N CYS A 218 2.90 -2.96 -0.64
CA CYS A 218 2.65 -4.38 -0.48
C CYS A 218 1.30 -4.85 -1.05
N THR A 219 0.47 -3.93 -1.55
CA THR A 219 -0.90 -4.25 -2.02
C THR A 219 -1.35 -3.25 -3.09
N ALA A 220 -1.59 -3.75 -4.29
CA ALA A 220 -2.00 -2.97 -5.45
C ALA A 220 -3.20 -3.62 -6.17
N PRO A 221 -4.07 -2.83 -6.82
CA PRO A 221 -5.11 -3.36 -7.70
C PRO A 221 -4.49 -3.94 -8.98
N THR A 222 -5.14 -4.95 -9.55
CA THR A 222 -4.81 -5.46 -10.89
C THR A 222 -5.78 -4.87 -11.91
N LEU A 223 -5.23 -4.19 -12.90
CA LEU A 223 -5.94 -3.60 -14.02
C LEU A 223 -5.78 -4.48 -15.27
N LYS A 224 -6.82 -4.49 -16.09
CA LYS A 224 -6.74 -5.05 -17.44
C LYS A 224 -6.12 -3.99 -18.34
N PRO A 225 -5.01 -4.25 -19.05
CA PRO A 225 -4.49 -3.32 -20.04
C PRO A 225 -5.43 -3.26 -21.24
N HIS A 226 -5.53 -2.10 -21.89
CA HIS A 226 -6.17 -2.05 -23.18
C HIS A 226 -5.26 -2.65 -24.23
N LEU A 227 -5.73 -3.70 -24.89
CA LEU A 227 -5.10 -4.17 -26.11
C LEU A 227 -5.65 -3.34 -27.28
N PRO A 228 -4.79 -2.69 -28.09
CA PRO A 228 -5.25 -2.08 -29.32
C PRO A 228 -5.92 -3.17 -30.16
N GLN A 229 -7.14 -2.93 -30.64
CA GLN A 229 -7.74 -3.84 -31.59
C GLN A 229 -6.88 -3.85 -32.86
N LEU A 230 -6.19 -4.97 -33.11
CA LEU A 230 -5.60 -5.26 -34.41
C LEU A 230 -6.76 -5.31 -35.41
N HIS A 231 -6.98 -4.24 -36.17
CA HIS A 231 -7.82 -4.30 -37.35
C HIS A 231 -7.14 -5.25 -38.34
N SER A 232 -7.57 -6.51 -38.36
CA SER A 232 -7.23 -7.46 -39.40
C SER A 232 -7.85 -6.99 -40.71
N THR A 233 -7.16 -6.14 -41.47
CA THR A 233 -7.42 -6.02 -42.90
C THR A 233 -6.79 -7.22 -43.60
N SER A 234 -7.34 -8.42 -43.35
CA SER A 234 -7.15 -9.56 -44.24
C SER A 234 -8.07 -9.36 -45.45
N ARG A 235 -7.61 -8.62 -46.46
CA ARG A 235 -8.08 -8.88 -47.82
C ARG A 235 -7.36 -10.14 -48.30
N THR A 236 -8.09 -11.23 -48.25
CA THR A 236 -7.79 -12.50 -48.91
C THR A 236 -7.61 -12.24 -50.41
N HIS A 237 -6.38 -12.17 -50.89
CA HIS A 237 -6.08 -12.52 -52.29
C HIS A 237 -5.69 -13.99 -52.31
N GLN A 238 -6.70 -14.82 -52.47
CA GLN A 238 -6.56 -16.24 -52.73
C GLN A 238 -6.10 -16.39 -54.19
N LEU A 239 -4.78 -16.42 -54.43
CA LEU A 239 -4.23 -16.93 -55.67
C LEU A 239 -4.17 -18.45 -55.54
N GLN A 240 -5.12 -19.12 -56.18
CA GLN A 240 -5.10 -20.55 -56.45
C GLN A 240 -3.84 -20.89 -57.27
N LEU A 241 -2.89 -21.60 -56.66
CA LEU A 241 -1.96 -22.44 -57.40
C LEU A 241 -2.43 -23.87 -57.24
N GLN A 242 -2.80 -24.44 -58.39
CA GLN A 242 -3.27 -25.81 -58.54
C GLN A 242 -2.17 -26.80 -58.16
N HIS A 243 -2.61 -27.88 -57.52
CA HIS A 243 -1.83 -29.08 -57.25
C HIS A 243 -1.22 -29.63 -58.54
N ASP A 244 0.06 -30.00 -58.47
CA ASP A 244 0.58 -31.13 -59.24
C ASP A 244 1.54 -31.98 -58.38
N SER A 245 1.51 -33.26 -58.70
CA SER A 245 1.76 -34.39 -57.81
C SER A 245 3.20 -34.93 -57.85
N ASN A 246 3.50 -35.72 -56.80
CA ASN A 246 4.42 -36.87 -56.72
C ASN A 246 5.81 -36.75 -56.04
N PRO A 247 6.25 -37.85 -55.39
CA PRO A 247 7.18 -37.83 -54.26
C PRO A 247 8.55 -38.48 -54.56
N VAL A 248 9.65 -37.97 -54.03
CA VAL A 248 10.92 -38.72 -53.87
C VAL A 248 11.73 -38.16 -52.69
N ASN A 249 12.26 -39.07 -51.86
CA ASN A 249 13.23 -38.85 -50.78
C ASN A 249 14.58 -39.48 -51.20
N PRO A 250 15.63 -39.47 -50.37
CA PRO A 250 16.70 -38.49 -50.13
C PRO A 250 18.05 -38.88 -50.82
N GLN A 251 19.08 -38.01 -50.79
CA GLN A 251 20.51 -38.33 -50.46
C GLN A 251 21.53 -37.25 -50.89
N HIS A 252 22.55 -37.03 -50.01
CA HIS A 252 23.97 -36.60 -50.22
C HIS A 252 24.24 -35.28 -51.02
N SER A 253 25.28 -34.45 -50.81
CA SER A 253 26.55 -34.47 -50.08
C SER A 253 27.22 -33.06 -50.19
N PHE A 254 28.15 -32.78 -49.27
CA PHE A 254 29.23 -31.78 -49.24
C PHE A 254 29.66 -31.04 -50.53
N ILE A 255 30.09 -29.76 -50.41
CA ILE A 255 31.46 -29.27 -50.74
C ILE A 255 31.67 -27.78 -50.33
N HIS A 256 32.90 -27.50 -49.89
CA HIS A 256 33.53 -26.22 -49.53
C HIS A 256 33.64 -25.18 -50.67
N GLY A 257 33.77 -23.90 -50.30
CA GLY A 257 34.39 -22.87 -51.14
C GLY A 257 34.66 -21.56 -50.40
N GLN A 258 35.93 -21.33 -50.05
CA GLN A 258 36.46 -20.03 -49.60
C GLN A 258 36.55 -19.03 -50.76
N ASN A 259 36.37 -17.73 -50.51
CA ASN A 259 37.26 -16.71 -51.09
C ASN A 259 37.21 -15.34 -50.39
N GLN A 260 38.36 -14.66 -50.44
CA GLN A 260 38.80 -13.52 -49.63
C GLN A 260 38.56 -12.14 -50.32
N ASN A 261 38.23 -11.11 -49.51
CA ASN A 261 38.65 -9.68 -49.48
C ASN A 261 38.60 -8.77 -50.75
N PRO A 262 38.69 -7.40 -50.66
CA PRO A 262 38.64 -6.45 -49.52
C PRO A 262 37.75 -5.17 -49.69
N ILE A 263 37.59 -4.47 -48.55
CA ILE A 263 37.20 -3.08 -48.16
C ILE A 263 37.16 -1.97 -49.25
N PRO A 264 36.28 -0.94 -49.11
CA PRO A 264 36.75 0.33 -48.52
C PRO A 264 35.80 0.98 -47.49
N THR A 265 36.46 1.64 -46.54
CA THR A 265 35.99 2.49 -45.45
C THR A 265 35.28 3.76 -45.94
N ASN A 266 34.24 4.18 -45.22
CA ASN A 266 33.93 5.60 -45.06
C ASN A 266 33.42 5.88 -43.65
N THR A 267 34.21 6.68 -42.96
CA THR A 267 34.02 7.18 -41.59
C THR A 267 33.26 8.50 -41.68
N VAL A 268 32.14 8.63 -40.99
CA VAL A 268 31.65 9.93 -40.52
C VAL A 268 31.32 9.78 -39.04
N THR A 269 32.14 10.44 -38.24
CA THR A 269 32.04 10.64 -36.80
C THR A 269 30.90 11.58 -36.44
N SER A 270 30.04 11.17 -35.51
CA SER A 270 29.42 12.09 -34.55
C SER A 270 29.46 11.46 -33.15
N SER A 271 29.93 12.28 -32.23
CA SER A 271 30.32 11.98 -30.85
C SER A 271 29.14 11.59 -29.96
N VAL A 272 29.18 10.40 -29.37
CA VAL A 272 28.43 10.07 -28.15
C VAL A 272 29.39 10.18 -26.97
N THR A 273 29.30 11.29 -26.26
CA THR A 273 29.98 11.48 -24.98
C THR A 273 29.36 10.52 -23.96
N ARG A 274 30.14 9.55 -23.48
CA ARG A 274 29.80 8.75 -22.31
C ARG A 274 29.97 9.63 -21.08
N CYS A 275 28.89 9.92 -20.37
CA CYS A 275 28.99 10.37 -18.98
C CYS A 275 29.16 9.12 -18.10
N ALA A 276 30.30 9.07 -17.40
CA ALA A 276 30.54 8.18 -16.28
C ALA A 276 29.63 8.57 -15.09
N PRO A 277 29.33 7.64 -14.17
CA PRO A 277 28.51 7.93 -13.00
C PRO A 277 29.36 8.66 -11.95
N ASP A 278 29.13 9.97 -11.78
CA ASP A 278 29.70 10.73 -10.67
C ASP A 278 28.73 10.79 -9.48
N THR A 279 29.24 10.25 -8.37
CA THR A 279 29.11 10.73 -6.98
C THR A 279 27.73 10.87 -6.34
N THR A 280 27.47 9.89 -5.47
CA THR A 280 26.84 10.01 -4.14
C THR A 280 26.69 11.44 -3.60
N THR A 281 25.45 11.89 -3.42
CA THR A 281 25.15 13.01 -2.51
C THR A 281 24.83 12.42 -1.13
N GLU A 282 25.85 12.39 -0.28
CA GLU A 282 25.71 12.15 1.16
C GLU A 282 24.94 13.32 1.80
N CYS A 283 23.79 13.03 2.41
CA CYS A 283 23.19 13.91 3.40
C CYS A 283 23.86 13.64 4.75
N ASN A 284 25.04 14.25 4.96
CA ASN A 284 25.80 14.14 6.20
C ASN A 284 25.40 15.27 7.16
N ALA A 285 24.45 14.99 8.07
CA ALA A 285 24.23 15.80 9.26
C ALA A 285 25.33 15.46 10.29
N LYS A 286 26.39 16.27 10.32
CA LYS A 286 27.36 16.28 11.42
C LYS A 286 26.74 16.95 12.65
N CYS A 287 26.39 16.17 13.66
CA CYS A 287 26.31 16.66 15.04
C CYS A 287 27.37 15.97 15.90
N ILE A 288 28.23 16.81 16.47
CA ILE A 288 29.30 16.49 17.40
C ILE A 288 28.67 16.18 18.77
N ALA A 289 28.95 15.00 19.33
CA ALA A 289 28.89 14.77 20.76
C ALA A 289 29.90 13.69 21.17
N THR A 290 31.06 14.16 21.63
CA THR A 290 32.01 13.39 22.43
C THR A 290 31.45 13.15 23.83
N SER A 291 31.35 11.90 24.27
CA SER A 291 31.59 11.56 25.68
C SER A 291 31.89 10.08 25.86
N ARG A 292 33.10 9.80 26.35
CA ARG A 292 33.54 8.52 26.92
C ARG A 292 32.77 8.23 28.21
N GLY A 293 32.46 6.95 28.46
CA GLY A 293 32.02 6.43 29.76
C GLY A 293 31.64 4.95 29.64
N THR A 294 32.63 4.04 29.67
CA THR A 294 32.92 3.12 30.79
C THR A 294 31.76 2.19 31.17
N HIS A 295 31.98 0.91 30.82
CA HIS A 295 31.39 -0.31 31.39
C HIS A 295 31.04 -0.22 32.87
N VAL A 296 29.82 -0.63 33.24
CA VAL A 296 29.53 -1.42 34.45
C VAL A 296 28.29 -2.28 34.19
N SER A 297 28.45 -3.61 34.22
CA SER A 297 27.35 -4.58 34.38
C SER A 297 26.91 -4.62 35.85
N PRO A 298 25.64 -5.00 36.12
CA PRO A 298 25.51 -6.12 37.05
C PRO A 298 24.43 -7.13 36.65
N THR A 299 24.83 -8.39 36.80
CA THR A 299 24.02 -9.60 36.96
C THR A 299 23.15 -9.50 38.22
N VAL A 300 21.85 -9.80 38.14
CA VAL A 300 21.11 -10.43 39.25
C VAL A 300 20.06 -11.42 38.73
N SER A 301 20.05 -12.53 39.46
CA SER A 301 19.35 -13.81 39.38
C SER A 301 17.81 -13.77 39.40
N SER A 302 17.26 -14.90 38.96
CA SER A 302 15.90 -15.41 39.00
C SER A 302 15.07 -15.14 40.26
N ALA A 303 13.76 -14.96 40.07
CA ALA A 303 12.74 -15.55 40.95
C ALA A 303 11.42 -15.78 40.18
N ILE A 304 11.03 -17.05 40.10
CA ILE A 304 9.70 -17.52 39.72
C ILE A 304 8.81 -17.39 40.95
N SER A 305 7.61 -16.83 40.81
CA SER A 305 6.51 -17.06 41.77
C SER A 305 5.17 -16.99 41.06
N ASP A 306 4.51 -18.14 41.03
CA ASP A 306 3.09 -18.33 40.73
C ASP A 306 2.20 -17.45 41.61
N VAL A 307 1.18 -16.82 41.00
CA VAL A 307 -0.04 -16.42 41.71
C VAL A 307 -1.24 -16.76 40.81
N THR A 308 -2.06 -17.66 41.36
CA THR A 308 -3.38 -18.09 40.87
C THR A 308 -4.50 -17.12 41.25
N SER A 309 -5.63 -17.26 40.54
CA SER A 309 -6.99 -16.69 40.81
C SER A 309 -7.15 -15.18 40.53
N ASP A 310 -8.23 -14.67 39.93
CA ASP A 310 -9.61 -15.14 39.96
C ASP A 310 -10.38 -14.74 38.69
N LYS A 311 -11.29 -15.63 38.27
CA LYS A 311 -12.27 -15.37 37.21
C LYS A 311 -13.39 -14.50 37.78
N SER A 312 -13.64 -13.34 37.19
CA SER A 312 -14.97 -12.74 37.21
C SER A 312 -15.37 -12.32 35.80
N VAL A 313 -16.41 -12.99 35.32
CA VAL A 313 -17.07 -12.76 34.05
C VAL A 313 -17.92 -11.51 34.19
N VAL A 314 -17.63 -10.50 33.37
CA VAL A 314 -18.58 -9.42 33.08
C VAL A 314 -18.70 -9.35 31.56
N THR A 315 -19.78 -9.96 31.07
CA THR A 315 -20.27 -9.82 29.70
C THR A 315 -20.82 -8.42 29.51
N SER A 316 -20.21 -7.63 28.64
CA SER A 316 -20.86 -6.44 28.08
C SER A 316 -20.73 -6.47 26.57
N ASP A 317 -21.85 -6.75 25.92
CA ASP A 317 -22.06 -6.67 24.48
C ASP A 317 -21.65 -5.30 23.95
N VAL A 318 -20.71 -5.28 22.99
CA VAL A 318 -20.44 -4.10 22.16
C VAL A 318 -20.48 -4.53 20.70
N THR A 319 -21.70 -4.62 20.18
CA THR A 319 -21.97 -4.48 18.75
C THR A 319 -21.87 -3.01 18.38
N GLY A 320 -21.04 -2.65 17.39
CA GLY A 320 -20.96 -1.26 16.93
C GLY A 320 -19.94 -1.02 15.85
N VAL A 321 -20.21 -1.52 14.65
CA VAL A 321 -19.55 -1.11 13.41
C VAL A 321 -19.88 0.37 13.17
N SER A 322 -18.87 1.22 13.06
CA SER A 322 -19.03 2.60 12.59
C SER A 322 -18.94 2.61 11.06
N GLU A 323 -20.10 2.73 10.41
CA GLU A 323 -20.21 3.11 9.01
C GLU A 323 -19.92 4.62 8.87
N ASP A 324 -19.05 4.96 7.92
CA ASP A 324 -18.73 6.34 7.56
C ASP A 324 -19.92 7.02 6.87
N VAL A 325 -20.19 8.25 7.30
CA VAL A 325 -21.22 9.13 6.73
C VAL A 325 -20.60 9.87 5.55
N THR A 326 -20.88 9.42 4.32
CA THR A 326 -20.79 10.27 3.13
C THR A 326 -22.07 11.08 3.00
N GLY A 327 -21.91 12.39 2.78
CA GLY A 327 -23.00 13.30 2.46
C GLY A 327 -23.59 12.96 1.10
N ASP A 328 -24.91 13.03 1.02
CA ASP A 328 -25.75 12.84 -0.16
C ASP A 328 -25.39 13.88 -1.25
N THR A 329 -24.58 13.46 -2.22
CA THR A 329 -24.57 14.04 -3.57
C THR A 329 -25.22 13.02 -4.51
N GLY A 330 -26.11 13.51 -5.36
CA GLY A 330 -27.01 12.71 -6.19
C GLY A 330 -26.33 11.53 -6.88
N GLY A 331 -27.01 10.38 -6.83
CA GLY A 331 -26.50 9.08 -7.20
C GLY A 331 -25.69 9.05 -8.50
N VAL A 332 -24.40 8.79 -8.36
CA VAL A 332 -23.62 8.05 -9.33
C VAL A 332 -23.56 6.62 -8.82
N ALA A 333 -24.10 5.69 -9.60
CA ALA A 333 -24.14 4.28 -9.27
C ALA A 333 -22.74 3.78 -8.86
N SER A 334 -22.66 3.15 -7.69
CA SER A 334 -21.56 2.26 -7.33
C SER A 334 -21.53 1.11 -8.32
N VAL A 335 -20.72 1.28 -9.36
CA VAL A 335 -20.43 0.23 -10.33
C VAL A 335 -19.47 -0.75 -9.65
N GLU A 336 -20.04 -1.69 -8.88
CA GLU A 336 -19.40 -2.99 -8.69
C GLU A 336 -19.41 -3.69 -10.07
N GLY A 337 -18.30 -3.55 -10.79
CA GLY A 337 -18.09 -4.15 -12.11
C GLY A 337 -18.51 -3.26 -13.28
N GLY A 338 -17.60 -2.45 -13.80
CA GLY A 338 -17.77 -1.77 -15.09
C GLY A 338 -16.48 -1.09 -15.53
N GLY A 339 -16.02 -1.19 -16.78
CA GLY A 339 -16.53 -1.96 -17.92
C GLY A 339 -15.53 -3.00 -18.41
N GLU A 340 -15.94 -3.77 -19.41
CA GLU A 340 -15.14 -4.74 -20.18
C GLU A 340 -13.90 -4.14 -20.90
N TYR A 341 -13.57 -2.88 -20.65
CA TYR A 341 -12.56 -2.12 -21.38
C TYR A 341 -11.29 -1.96 -20.53
N GLY A 342 -10.14 -2.29 -21.12
CA GLY A 342 -8.84 -2.15 -20.46
C GLY A 342 -8.40 -0.69 -20.26
N HIS A 343 -7.29 -0.47 -19.55
CA HIS A 343 -6.73 0.84 -19.22
C HIS A 343 -5.52 1.13 -20.12
N ASP A 344 -5.34 2.40 -20.49
CA ASP A 344 -4.24 2.84 -21.34
C ASP A 344 -3.02 3.29 -20.50
N ALA A 345 -3.29 3.97 -19.38
CA ALA A 345 -2.27 4.40 -18.43
C ALA A 345 -2.82 4.52 -17.00
N LEU A 346 -1.91 4.71 -16.05
CA LEU A 346 -2.23 5.13 -14.68
C LEU A 346 -1.50 6.44 -14.37
N VAL A 347 -2.11 7.26 -13.50
CA VAL A 347 -1.49 8.46 -12.93
C VAL A 347 -1.53 8.36 -11.42
N TYR A 348 -0.36 8.48 -10.82
CA TYR A 348 -0.16 8.30 -9.38
C TYR A 348 0.33 9.60 -8.73
N VAL A 349 -0.34 10.04 -7.66
CA VAL A 349 -0.01 11.29 -6.95
C VAL A 349 0.76 10.99 -5.67
N ALA A 350 2.08 11.25 -5.67
CA ALA A 350 2.97 11.35 -4.51
C ALA A 350 4.42 11.71 -4.93
N ASP A 351 5.26 12.05 -3.96
CA ASP A 351 6.70 12.29 -4.10
C ASP A 351 7.53 11.01 -4.31
N GLY A 352 7.12 9.89 -3.70
CA GLY A 352 7.87 8.63 -3.74
C GLY A 352 7.43 7.66 -4.84
N ARG A 353 8.40 6.87 -5.36
CA ARG A 353 8.14 5.80 -6.34
C ARG A 353 7.75 4.46 -5.69
N PHE A 354 8.07 4.24 -4.42
CA PHE A 354 7.87 2.96 -3.73
C PHE A 354 6.46 2.39 -3.93
N HIS A 355 5.42 3.18 -3.68
CA HIS A 355 4.04 2.75 -3.86
C HIS A 355 3.70 2.49 -5.33
N LEU A 356 4.07 3.42 -6.22
CA LEU A 356 3.89 3.29 -7.67
C LEU A 356 4.53 2.03 -8.24
N GLU A 357 5.69 1.64 -7.75
CA GLU A 357 6.36 0.41 -8.17
C GLU A 357 5.51 -0.83 -7.90
N ALA A 358 4.77 -0.89 -6.79
CA ALA A 358 3.83 -2.00 -6.55
C ALA A 358 2.75 -2.08 -7.64
N MET A 359 2.29 -0.92 -8.11
CA MET A 359 1.35 -0.85 -9.22
C MET A 359 1.99 -1.29 -10.54
N MET A 360 3.22 -0.86 -10.82
CA MET A 360 3.97 -1.25 -12.03
C MET A 360 4.30 -2.76 -12.05
N ILE A 361 4.66 -3.33 -10.88
CA ILE A 361 4.91 -4.77 -10.70
C ILE A 361 3.64 -5.58 -10.98
N ALA A 362 2.50 -5.18 -10.40
CA ALA A 362 1.23 -5.89 -10.58
C ALA A 362 0.66 -5.75 -12.01
N ASN A 363 1.02 -4.67 -12.71
CA ASN A 363 0.40 -4.27 -13.97
C ASN A 363 1.43 -4.06 -15.09
N ARG A 364 2.27 -5.08 -15.30
CA ARG A 364 3.26 -5.11 -16.38
C ARG A 364 2.68 -4.62 -17.71
N GLY A 365 3.36 -3.64 -18.32
CA GLY A 365 3.04 -3.08 -19.63
C GLY A 365 2.04 -1.93 -19.63
N LEU A 366 1.47 -1.57 -18.47
CA LEU A 366 0.65 -0.37 -18.34
C LEU A 366 1.55 0.86 -18.20
N LYS A 367 1.31 1.93 -18.97
CA LYS A 367 2.08 3.17 -18.86
C LYS A 367 1.83 3.83 -17.51
N ALA A 368 2.88 4.22 -16.81
CA ALA A 368 2.81 4.79 -15.48
C ALA A 368 3.28 6.24 -15.47
N TYR A 369 2.46 7.12 -14.90
CA TYR A 369 2.80 8.50 -14.64
C TYR A 369 2.81 8.77 -13.14
N ARG A 370 3.74 9.61 -12.70
CA ARG A 370 3.79 10.12 -11.33
C ARG A 370 3.67 11.63 -11.34
N TYR A 371 2.73 12.15 -10.58
CA TYR A 371 2.68 13.57 -10.25
C TYR A 371 3.25 13.78 -8.85
N ASP A 372 4.33 14.53 -8.78
CA ASP A 372 4.93 14.98 -7.52
C ASP A 372 4.28 16.31 -7.10
N PRO A 373 3.48 16.33 -6.00
CA PRO A 373 2.81 17.55 -5.56
C PRO A 373 3.75 18.61 -4.99
N TYR A 374 4.99 18.25 -4.63
CA TYR A 374 5.98 19.17 -4.06
C TYR A 374 6.88 19.75 -5.16
N GLU A 375 7.41 18.89 -6.05
CA GLU A 375 8.18 19.35 -7.21
C GLU A 375 7.29 19.96 -8.31
N LYS A 376 5.97 19.75 -8.22
CA LYS A 376 4.98 20.16 -9.23
C LYS A 376 5.35 19.62 -10.61
N ARG A 377 5.60 18.30 -10.69
CA ARG A 377 6.09 17.67 -11.92
C ARG A 377 5.35 16.37 -12.21
N LEU A 378 4.86 16.23 -13.43
CA LEU A 378 4.34 14.98 -13.99
C LEU A 378 5.47 14.28 -14.76
N THR A 379 5.84 13.08 -14.33
CA THR A 379 6.88 12.26 -14.96
C THR A 379 6.30 10.94 -15.45
N VAL A 380 6.89 10.39 -16.53
CA VAL A 380 6.68 9.00 -16.92
C VAL A 380 7.66 8.13 -16.15
N GLU A 381 7.18 7.04 -15.58
CA GLU A 381 7.94 6.15 -14.71
C GLU A 381 8.06 4.76 -15.35
N GLU A 382 9.25 4.19 -15.29
CA GLU A 382 9.55 2.85 -15.77
C GLU A 382 10.03 1.94 -14.64
N TYR A 383 9.86 0.63 -14.82
CA TYR A 383 10.31 -0.38 -13.86
C TYR A 383 11.01 -1.53 -14.60
N GLY A 384 12.15 -1.96 -14.08
CA GLY A 384 12.94 -3.09 -14.58
C GLY A 384 12.26 -4.44 -14.34
N HIS A 385 11.07 -4.65 -14.93
CA HIS A 385 10.23 -5.82 -14.64
C HIS A 385 10.92 -7.14 -15.03
N GLU A 386 11.60 -7.20 -16.17
CA GLU A 386 12.28 -8.43 -16.60
C GLU A 386 13.45 -8.79 -15.68
N GLU A 387 14.22 -7.79 -15.27
CA GLU A 387 15.32 -7.98 -14.33
C GLU A 387 14.80 -8.44 -12.97
N MET A 388 13.76 -7.77 -12.44
CA MET A 388 13.11 -8.17 -11.19
C MET A 388 12.61 -9.62 -11.27
N MET A 389 11.82 -9.96 -12.28
CA MET A 389 11.27 -11.32 -12.43
C MET A 389 12.35 -12.38 -12.56
N LYS A 390 13.42 -12.09 -13.32
CA LYS A 390 14.57 -12.98 -13.45
C LYS A 390 15.25 -13.23 -12.10
N LEU A 391 15.60 -12.17 -11.38
CA LEU A 391 16.26 -12.27 -10.06
C LEU A 391 15.39 -13.02 -9.04
N ARG A 392 14.07 -12.79 -9.05
CA ARG A 392 13.14 -13.50 -8.15
C ARG A 392 13.03 -14.98 -8.52
N LEU A 393 12.93 -15.32 -9.81
CA LEU A 393 12.87 -16.71 -10.27
C LEU A 393 14.19 -17.47 -10.00
N GLU A 394 15.34 -16.81 -10.16
CA GLU A 394 16.65 -17.36 -9.77
C GLU A 394 16.70 -17.65 -8.27
N SER A 395 16.25 -16.70 -7.43
CA SER A 395 16.16 -16.88 -5.98
C SER A 395 15.29 -18.10 -5.59
N ILE A 396 14.12 -18.26 -6.23
CA ILE A 396 13.24 -19.42 -6.04
C ILE A 396 13.94 -20.71 -6.47
N THR A 397 14.62 -20.70 -7.61
CA THR A 397 15.27 -21.89 -8.17
C THR A 397 16.40 -22.37 -7.26
N ILE A 398 17.21 -21.46 -6.73
CA ILE A 398 18.25 -21.78 -5.74
C ILE A 398 17.59 -22.35 -4.46
N ALA A 399 16.56 -21.67 -3.94
CA ALA A 399 15.90 -22.07 -2.71
C ALA A 399 15.20 -23.44 -2.79
N LYS A 400 14.74 -23.90 -3.97
CA LYS A 400 14.18 -25.25 -4.15
C LYS A 400 15.13 -26.38 -3.75
N HIS A 401 16.44 -26.11 -3.73
CA HIS A 401 17.46 -27.07 -3.33
C HIS A 401 17.91 -26.91 -1.86
N ALA A 402 17.30 -26.00 -1.09
CA ALA A 402 17.59 -25.78 0.32
C ALA A 402 17.31 -27.04 1.14
N LYS A 403 18.25 -27.40 2.02
CA LYS A 403 18.08 -28.48 3.00
C LYS A 403 17.50 -27.94 4.30
N CYS A 404 17.91 -26.74 4.69
CA CYS A 404 17.41 -26.03 5.85
C CYS A 404 16.94 -24.62 5.47
N VAL A 405 15.75 -24.26 5.92
CA VAL A 405 15.11 -22.97 5.65
C VAL A 405 14.91 -22.19 6.95
N GLY A 406 15.36 -20.94 6.97
CA GLY A 406 15.04 -20.01 8.03
C GLY A 406 13.71 -19.31 7.75
N ILE A 407 12.77 -19.35 8.70
CA ILE A 407 11.49 -18.65 8.60
C ILE A 407 11.53 -17.44 9.54
N ILE A 408 11.45 -16.25 8.97
CA ILE A 408 11.41 -15.00 9.73
C ILE A 408 9.94 -14.64 9.96
N LEU A 409 9.51 -14.58 11.22
CA LEU A 409 8.23 -13.99 11.60
C LEU A 409 8.48 -12.58 12.12
N GLY A 410 8.01 -11.58 11.36
CA GLY A 410 8.18 -10.16 11.70
C GLY A 410 7.45 -9.77 12.98
N THR A 411 8.14 -9.10 13.90
CA THR A 411 7.57 -8.61 15.17
C THR A 411 7.41 -7.10 15.21
N LEU A 412 7.78 -6.37 14.15
CA LEU A 412 7.51 -4.94 14.06
C LEU A 412 6.01 -4.71 13.81
N GLY A 413 5.35 -4.13 14.80
CA GLY A 413 3.91 -3.95 14.85
C GLY A 413 3.15 -5.25 14.56
N ARG A 414 2.39 -5.26 13.47
CA ARG A 414 1.50 -6.36 13.06
C ARG A 414 1.86 -6.92 11.67
N GLN A 415 3.11 -6.76 11.23
CA GLN A 415 3.57 -7.28 9.93
C GLN A 415 3.59 -8.82 9.86
N GLY A 416 3.95 -9.49 10.95
CA GLY A 416 4.01 -10.93 11.03
C GLY A 416 2.63 -11.57 11.17
N SER A 417 2.47 -12.75 10.59
CA SER A 417 1.20 -13.48 10.60
C SER A 417 1.39 -14.94 11.01
N ARG A 418 0.87 -15.30 12.19
CA ARG A 418 0.90 -16.69 12.67
C ARG A 418 0.13 -17.64 11.75
N LYS A 419 -0.94 -17.15 11.11
CA LYS A 419 -1.71 -17.93 10.12
C LYS A 419 -0.86 -18.27 8.91
N VAL A 420 -0.13 -17.28 8.37
CA VAL A 420 0.84 -17.50 7.29
C VAL A 420 1.95 -18.45 7.73
N LEU A 421 2.53 -18.25 8.92
CA LEU A 421 3.59 -19.10 9.47
C LEU A 421 3.16 -20.56 9.54
N ASN A 422 1.98 -20.83 10.10
CA ASN A 422 1.47 -22.20 10.21
C ASN A 422 1.34 -22.87 8.84
N ARG A 423 0.87 -22.14 7.81
CA ARG A 423 0.77 -22.65 6.44
C ARG A 423 2.13 -22.94 5.82
N VAL A 424 3.10 -22.04 5.98
CA VAL A 424 4.49 -22.25 5.51
C VAL A 424 5.09 -23.49 6.19
N ILE A 425 4.97 -23.60 7.51
CA ILE A 425 5.46 -24.75 8.28
C ILE A 425 4.81 -26.05 7.80
N GLN A 426 3.50 -26.07 7.54
CA GLN A 426 2.81 -27.25 7.02
C GLN A 426 3.39 -27.70 5.68
N LYS A 427 3.68 -26.78 4.75
CA LYS A 427 4.29 -27.12 3.46
C LYS A 427 5.72 -27.65 3.60
N LEU A 428 6.54 -27.03 4.44
CA LEU A 428 7.91 -27.50 4.70
C LEU A 428 7.92 -28.88 5.36
N LYS A 429 7.06 -29.13 6.35
CA LYS A 429 6.90 -30.45 6.99
C LYS A 429 6.47 -31.52 5.99
N ALA A 430 5.48 -31.23 5.14
CA ALA A 430 5.00 -32.18 4.14
C ALA A 430 6.09 -32.60 3.14
N LYS A 431 7.09 -31.75 2.90
CA LYS A 431 8.25 -32.03 2.04
C LYS A 431 9.50 -32.50 2.79
N ASN A 432 9.41 -32.73 4.11
CA ASN A 432 10.53 -33.11 4.98
C ASN A 432 11.73 -32.15 4.90
N ILE A 433 11.47 -30.84 4.75
CA ILE A 433 12.51 -29.81 4.73
C ILE A 433 12.80 -29.36 6.17
N CYS A 434 14.08 -29.30 6.55
CA CYS A 434 14.47 -28.77 7.86
C CYS A 434 14.16 -27.28 7.93
N PHE A 435 13.68 -26.78 9.07
CA PHE A 435 13.45 -25.35 9.22
C PHE A 435 13.62 -24.88 10.66
N ILE A 436 13.97 -23.60 10.79
CA ILE A 436 14.03 -22.86 12.05
C ILE A 436 13.17 -21.60 11.94
N THR A 437 12.37 -21.30 12.97
CA THR A 437 11.60 -20.04 13.01
C THR A 437 12.30 -19.04 13.91
N ILE A 438 12.48 -17.81 13.42
CA ILE A 438 13.15 -16.71 14.11
C ILE A 438 12.22 -15.50 14.14
N LEU A 439 12.14 -14.86 15.31
CA LEU A 439 11.38 -13.63 15.50
C LEU A 439 12.32 -12.43 15.35
N LEU A 440 11.99 -11.50 14.44
CA LEU A 440 12.78 -10.29 14.22
C LEU A 440 11.87 -9.09 14.03
N SER A 441 12.18 -7.97 14.68
CA SER A 441 11.51 -6.69 14.42
C SER A 441 11.93 -6.14 13.06
N GLU A 442 13.24 -6.08 12.85
CA GLU A 442 13.85 -5.56 11.63
C GLU A 442 14.78 -6.59 11.01
N ILE A 443 14.71 -6.70 9.68
CA ILE A 443 15.46 -7.65 8.87
C ILE A 443 16.62 -6.89 8.22
N HIS A 444 17.86 -7.27 8.57
CA HIS A 444 19.07 -6.72 7.96
C HIS A 444 20.00 -7.86 7.55
N SER A 445 20.70 -7.68 6.42
CA SER A 445 21.61 -8.68 5.85
C SER A 445 22.67 -9.15 6.85
N GLU A 446 23.30 -8.23 7.60
CA GLU A 446 24.33 -8.58 8.58
C GLU A 446 23.85 -9.48 9.73
N LYS A 447 22.59 -9.31 10.18
CA LYS A 447 22.01 -10.15 11.24
C LYS A 447 21.73 -11.55 10.71
N LEU A 448 21.22 -11.67 9.48
CA LEU A 448 20.91 -12.95 8.87
C LEU A 448 22.17 -13.74 8.51
N GLN A 449 23.22 -13.10 7.98
CA GLN A 449 24.47 -13.77 7.62
C GLN A 449 25.11 -14.53 8.80
N LYS A 450 25.05 -13.98 10.02
CA LYS A 450 25.55 -14.66 11.22
C LYS A 450 24.74 -15.93 11.54
N LEU A 451 23.43 -15.88 11.32
CA LEU A 451 22.54 -17.01 11.55
C LEU A 451 22.68 -18.07 10.45
N GLU A 452 22.96 -17.64 9.21
CA GLU A 452 23.24 -18.52 8.08
C GLU A 452 24.42 -19.45 8.37
N SER A 453 25.55 -18.90 8.85
CA SER A 453 26.75 -19.69 9.15
C SER A 453 26.55 -20.64 10.33
N ASP A 454 25.89 -20.19 11.39
CA ASP A 454 25.80 -20.93 12.65
C ASP A 454 24.72 -22.04 12.60
N ALA A 455 23.62 -21.79 11.90
CA ALA A 455 22.48 -22.71 11.81
C ALA A 455 22.39 -23.46 10.47
N GLY A 456 23.31 -23.19 9.53
CA GLY A 456 23.35 -23.83 8.21
C GLY A 456 22.09 -23.57 7.39
N ILE A 457 21.66 -22.30 7.32
CA ILE A 457 20.43 -21.89 6.60
C ILE A 457 20.76 -21.63 5.13
N ASP A 458 20.08 -22.36 4.23
CA ASP A 458 20.32 -22.27 2.78
C ASP A 458 19.38 -21.27 2.07
N ALA A 459 18.27 -20.89 2.72
CA ALA A 459 17.30 -19.91 2.22
C ALA A 459 16.46 -19.35 3.36
N TRP A 460 15.99 -18.11 3.20
CA TRP A 460 15.08 -17.43 4.11
C TRP A 460 13.68 -17.29 3.52
N ILE A 461 12.66 -17.43 4.37
CA ILE A 461 11.28 -17.04 4.08
C ILE A 461 10.91 -15.90 5.01
N GLN A 462 10.55 -14.74 4.46
CA GLN A 462 10.09 -13.60 5.25
C GLN A 462 8.57 -13.49 5.33
N ILE A 463 8.06 -13.62 6.55
CA ILE A 463 6.66 -13.34 6.91
C ILE A 463 6.65 -11.99 7.65
N ALA A 464 6.88 -10.93 6.86
CA ALA A 464 7.00 -9.53 7.31
C ALA A 464 6.62 -8.61 6.14
N CYS A 465 7.32 -7.49 5.94
CA CYS A 465 7.15 -6.62 4.77
C CYS A 465 7.56 -7.33 3.46
N PRO A 466 6.64 -7.59 2.51
CA PRO A 466 6.95 -8.35 1.28
C PRO A 466 7.89 -7.62 0.31
N ARG A 467 8.07 -6.31 0.48
CA ARG A 467 8.98 -5.51 -0.35
C ARG A 467 10.45 -5.80 -0.08
N LEU A 468 10.77 -6.31 1.11
CA LEU A 468 12.15 -6.59 1.51
C LEU A 468 12.88 -7.55 0.55
N SER A 469 12.23 -8.65 0.17
CA SER A 469 12.75 -9.61 -0.80
C SER A 469 12.78 -9.07 -2.23
N ILE A 470 11.82 -8.22 -2.61
CA ILE A 470 11.72 -7.69 -3.98
C ILE A 470 12.82 -6.66 -4.22
N ASP A 471 12.97 -5.69 -3.31
CA ASP A 471 13.86 -4.55 -3.49
C ASP A 471 15.31 -4.86 -3.10
N TRP A 472 15.53 -5.61 -2.02
CA TRP A 472 16.85 -5.86 -1.46
C TRP A 472 17.24 -7.34 -1.41
N GLY A 473 16.44 -8.25 -1.96
CA GLY A 473 16.68 -9.69 -1.86
C GLY A 473 18.05 -10.13 -2.40
N HIS A 474 18.61 -9.41 -3.37
CA HIS A 474 19.94 -9.68 -3.95
C HIS A 474 21.12 -9.29 -3.02
N THR A 475 20.87 -8.53 -1.95
CA THR A 475 21.88 -8.09 -0.98
C THR A 475 22.12 -9.08 0.16
N PHE A 476 21.31 -10.15 0.22
CA PHE A 476 21.42 -11.21 1.22
C PHE A 476 22.35 -12.33 0.75
N GLY A 477 23.04 -12.98 1.69
CA GLY A 477 24.01 -14.05 1.37
C GLY A 477 23.37 -15.29 0.75
N VAL A 478 22.14 -15.60 1.19
CA VAL A 478 21.30 -16.67 0.64
C VAL A 478 19.94 -16.12 0.20
N PRO A 479 19.16 -16.84 -0.63
CA PRO A 479 17.88 -16.34 -1.14
C PRO A 479 16.92 -15.93 -0.02
N LEU A 480 16.45 -14.69 -0.05
CA LEU A 480 15.35 -14.20 0.80
C LEU A 480 14.05 -14.19 0.00
N LEU A 481 13.10 -15.05 0.37
CA LEU A 481 11.83 -15.24 -0.34
C LEU A 481 10.67 -14.54 0.36
N SER A 482 9.81 -13.90 -0.42
CA SER A 482 8.46 -13.53 0.02
C SER A 482 7.62 -14.78 0.29
N VAL A 483 6.49 -14.61 0.97
CA VAL A 483 5.57 -15.73 1.24
C VAL A 483 5.07 -16.36 -0.07
N TYR A 484 4.71 -15.55 -1.08
CA TYR A 484 4.30 -16.06 -2.39
C TYR A 484 5.39 -16.94 -3.01
N GLU A 485 6.63 -16.45 -3.03
CA GLU A 485 7.77 -17.16 -3.63
C GLU A 485 8.10 -18.44 -2.85
N SER A 486 7.95 -18.42 -1.53
CA SER A 486 8.09 -19.63 -0.71
C SER A 486 7.03 -20.68 -1.04
N MET A 487 5.81 -20.27 -1.39
CA MET A 487 4.76 -21.19 -1.84
C MET A 487 5.03 -21.72 -3.25
N VAL A 488 5.79 -20.99 -4.08
CA VAL A 488 6.28 -21.48 -5.38
C VAL A 488 7.46 -22.45 -5.21
N ALA A 489 8.37 -22.18 -4.28
CA ALA A 489 9.53 -23.02 -4.02
C ALA A 489 9.14 -24.33 -3.31
N PHE A 490 8.35 -24.21 -2.23
CA PHE A 490 8.10 -25.27 -1.28
C PHE A 490 6.63 -25.66 -1.17
N GLY A 491 5.70 -24.86 -1.69
CA GLY A 491 4.28 -25.17 -1.72
C GLY A 491 3.81 -25.79 -3.03
N ASP A 492 2.54 -25.53 -3.35
CA ASP A 492 1.82 -26.01 -4.54
C ASP A 492 1.37 -24.84 -5.42
N VAL A 493 2.16 -23.77 -5.47
CA VAL A 493 1.87 -22.57 -6.28
C VAL A 493 2.73 -22.54 -7.53
N GLU A 494 2.10 -22.29 -8.66
CA GLU A 494 2.82 -22.03 -9.90
C GLU A 494 3.37 -20.59 -9.95
N TRP A 495 4.55 -20.46 -10.53
CA TRP A 495 5.11 -19.15 -10.84
C TRP A 495 4.25 -18.41 -11.86
N ARG A 496 3.76 -17.24 -11.48
CA ARG A 496 2.91 -16.39 -12.30
C ARG A 496 3.72 -15.39 -13.10
N HIS A 497 3.32 -15.17 -14.35
CA HIS A 497 3.90 -14.12 -15.20
C HIS A 497 3.63 -12.70 -14.66
N LYS A 498 2.48 -12.49 -13.98
CA LYS A 498 2.22 -11.26 -13.21
C LYS A 498 2.55 -11.51 -11.76
N TYR A 499 3.54 -10.80 -11.24
CA TYR A 499 3.93 -10.92 -9.84
C TYR A 499 2.79 -10.39 -8.95
N PRO A 500 2.30 -11.17 -7.96
CA PRO A 500 1.19 -10.77 -7.12
C PRO A 500 1.63 -9.73 -6.08
N MET A 501 1.02 -8.54 -6.14
CA MET A 501 1.12 -7.51 -5.10
C MET A 501 -0.18 -7.47 -4.32
N ASP A 502 -0.52 -8.58 -3.64
CA ASP A 502 -1.83 -8.79 -3.00
C ASP A 502 -1.70 -9.23 -1.53
N TYR A 503 -0.57 -8.95 -0.88
CA TYR A 503 -0.26 -9.51 0.45
C TYR A 503 -1.26 -9.11 1.54
N TYR A 504 -1.81 -7.89 1.50
CA TYR A 504 -2.91 -7.46 2.37
C TYR A 504 -4.24 -7.30 1.61
N ALA A 505 -4.37 -7.88 0.41
CA ALA A 505 -5.65 -7.88 -0.29
C ALA A 505 -6.64 -8.80 0.43
N LYS A 506 -7.88 -8.36 0.60
CA LYS A 506 -8.97 -9.17 1.19
C LYS A 506 -9.25 -10.45 0.38
N GLN A 507 -8.99 -10.40 -0.93
CA GLN A 507 -9.12 -11.53 -1.86
C GLN A 507 -7.75 -12.00 -2.39
N GLY A 508 -6.68 -11.81 -1.61
CA GLY A 508 -5.35 -12.27 -1.99
C GLY A 508 -5.23 -13.80 -2.03
N GLY A 509 -4.16 -14.30 -2.66
CA GLY A 509 -3.86 -15.74 -2.68
C GLY A 509 -3.58 -16.32 -1.29
N HIS A 510 -3.39 -17.64 -1.18
CA HIS A 510 -3.12 -18.31 0.10
C HIS A 510 -1.74 -17.98 0.71
N TRP A 511 -0.95 -17.11 0.09
CA TRP A 511 0.23 -16.48 0.68
C TRP A 511 -0.09 -15.14 1.37
N SER A 512 -1.25 -14.55 1.10
CA SER A 512 -1.67 -13.27 1.66
C SER A 512 -2.09 -13.39 3.12
N ASN A 513 -2.06 -12.25 3.81
CA ASN A 513 -2.35 -12.12 5.23
C ASN A 513 -3.85 -12.32 5.55
N TYR A 514 -4.75 -11.83 4.69
CA TYR A 514 -6.20 -11.91 4.91
C TYR A 514 -6.89 -13.10 4.24
N TYR A 515 -6.12 -14.00 3.61
CA TYR A 515 -6.67 -15.24 3.11
C TYR A 515 -7.36 -16.03 4.24
N LYS A 516 -8.59 -16.45 3.99
CA LYS A 516 -9.34 -17.33 4.89
C LYS A 516 -9.30 -18.74 4.31
N ASP A 517 -8.71 -19.68 5.03
CA ASP A 517 -8.72 -21.08 4.64
C ASP A 517 -10.18 -21.56 4.60
N GLN A 518 -10.61 -22.14 3.48
CA GLN A 518 -11.99 -22.63 3.30
C GLN A 518 -12.36 -23.74 4.31
N SER A 519 -11.37 -24.32 5.00
CA SER A 519 -11.53 -25.34 6.05
C SER A 519 -11.58 -24.80 7.48
N SER A 520 -11.43 -23.48 7.71
CA SER A 520 -11.39 -22.89 9.07
C SER A 520 -12.78 -22.54 9.63
N THR A 521 -13.77 -23.39 9.37
CA THR A 521 -15.09 -23.36 10.03
C THR A 521 -15.21 -24.43 11.13
N SER A 522 -14.16 -24.62 11.94
CA SER A 522 -14.27 -25.26 13.27
C SER A 522 -12.88 -25.44 13.88
N ALA A 523 -12.75 -25.09 15.17
CA ALA A 523 -11.59 -25.24 16.04
C ALA A 523 -10.49 -24.17 15.79
N GLU A 524 -10.08 -23.30 16.71
CA GLU A 524 -10.14 -23.26 18.18
C GLU A 524 -10.20 -21.78 18.63
N TRP A 525 -10.89 -21.53 19.75
CA TRP A 525 -10.94 -20.27 20.49
C TRP A 525 -9.94 -20.30 21.65
#